data_AF-A0A7C4NIV3-F1
#
_entry.id   AF-A0A7C4NIV3-F1
#
_cell.length_a   1.000
_cell.length_b   1.000
_cell.length_c   1.000
_cell.angle_alpha   90.00
_cell.angle_beta   90.00
_cell.angle_gamma   90.00
#
_symmetry.space_group_name_H-M   'P 1'
#
loop_
_entity.id
_entity.type
_entity.pdbx_description
1 polymer ?
#
loop_
_entity_poly.entity_id
_entity_poly.type
_entity_poly.pdbx_seq_one_letter_code
_entity_poly.pdbx_strand_id
1 'polypeptide(L)'
;MEAHRWTGASYHNSGWNPRHIEGCEHFFFYTLEYLTRKAFIHGEPVCLGIIFMSLLQDNDPEGIRKSIEEVGVRIRPEDMNVTWADVVTALKETRKYAEENRLFYTTVNERDVTNGIIETVREYLYGSG
;
A
#
# COMPACT_ATOMS: atom_id res chain seq x y z
N MET A 1 19.56 3.53 -11.66
CA MET A 1 18.29 2.95 -12.13
C MET A 1 18.47 1.44 -12.45
N GLU A 2 19.03 0.67 -11.51
CA GLU A 2 19.27 -0.79 -11.67
C GLU A 2 18.11 -1.64 -11.09
N ALA A 3 17.28 -1.08 -10.20
CA ALA A 3 16.20 -1.81 -9.53
C ALA A 3 15.11 -2.33 -10.51
N HIS A 4 14.70 -1.53 -11.49
CA HIS A 4 13.70 -1.94 -12.50
C HIS A 4 14.22 -3.01 -13.48
N ARG A 5 15.54 -3.20 -13.58
CA ARG A 5 16.16 -4.16 -14.50
C ARG A 5 15.78 -5.60 -14.18
N TRP A 6 15.52 -5.88 -12.90
CA TRP A 6 15.30 -7.24 -12.41
C TRP A 6 13.82 -7.57 -12.20
N THR A 7 12.96 -6.57 -11.99
CA THR A 7 11.53 -6.75 -11.72
C THR A 7 10.80 -7.58 -12.77
N GLY A 8 11.01 -7.28 -14.06
CA GLY A 8 10.40 -8.05 -15.15
C GLY A 8 10.99 -9.46 -15.29
N ALA A 9 12.30 -9.59 -15.05
CA ALA A 9 12.99 -10.87 -15.11
C ALA A 9 12.58 -11.80 -13.96
N SER A 10 12.41 -11.28 -12.74
CA SER A 10 11.91 -12.04 -11.59
C SER A 10 10.47 -12.50 -11.81
N TYR A 11 9.63 -11.66 -12.44
CA TYR A 11 8.25 -12.02 -12.80
C TYR A 11 8.20 -13.15 -13.80
N HIS A 12 8.93 -13.02 -14.91
CA HIS A 12 9.03 -14.06 -15.91
C HIS A 12 9.59 -15.37 -15.32
N ASN A 13 10.71 -15.29 -14.60
CA ASN A 13 11.41 -16.46 -14.05
C ASN A 13 10.63 -17.16 -12.92
N SER A 14 9.67 -16.49 -12.31
CA SER A 14 8.77 -17.08 -11.30
C SER A 14 7.51 -17.70 -11.92
N GLY A 15 7.53 -18.00 -13.22
CA GLY A 15 6.38 -18.56 -13.93
C GLY A 15 5.26 -17.55 -14.14
N TRP A 16 5.61 -16.28 -14.40
CA TRP A 16 4.65 -15.18 -14.56
C TRP A 16 3.80 -14.95 -13.30
N ASN A 17 4.43 -15.07 -12.12
CA ASN A 17 3.80 -14.86 -10.83
C ASN A 17 4.26 -13.52 -10.22
N PRO A 18 3.36 -12.55 -9.99
CA PRO A 18 3.74 -11.22 -9.52
C PRO A 18 4.05 -11.17 -8.02
N ARG A 19 3.96 -12.27 -7.28
CA ARG A 19 4.09 -12.30 -5.80
C ARG A 19 5.36 -11.68 -5.21
N HIS A 20 6.43 -11.55 -5.99
CA HIS A 20 7.69 -10.96 -5.56
C HIS A 20 7.73 -9.42 -5.76
N ILE A 21 6.74 -8.86 -6.45
CA ILE A 21 6.59 -7.42 -6.75
C ILE A 21 5.24 -6.86 -6.29
N GLU A 22 4.31 -7.73 -5.86
CA GLU A 22 2.98 -7.37 -5.39
C GLU A 22 2.58 -8.19 -4.15
N GLY A 23 2.10 -7.48 -3.14
CA GLY A 23 1.56 -8.01 -1.89
C GLY A 23 0.38 -7.20 -1.36
N CYS A 24 0.23 -7.16 -0.03
CA CYS A 24 -0.92 -6.50 0.62
C CYS A 24 -0.98 -4.98 0.36
N GLU A 25 0.15 -4.33 0.11
CA GLU A 25 0.20 -2.92 -0.30
C GLU A 25 -0.50 -2.68 -1.65
N HIS A 26 -0.37 -3.62 -2.58
CA HIS A 26 -1.08 -3.59 -3.86
C HIS A 26 -2.55 -3.95 -3.68
N PHE A 27 -2.90 -4.84 -2.75
CA PHE A 27 -4.30 -5.19 -2.49
C PHE A 27 -5.06 -4.02 -1.88
N PHE A 28 -4.42 -3.23 -1.01
CA PHE A 28 -4.96 -1.95 -0.56
C PHE A 28 -5.24 -1.01 -1.73
N PHE A 29 -4.27 -0.85 -2.63
CA PHE A 29 -4.44 -0.04 -3.85
C PHE A 29 -5.62 -0.52 -4.71
N TYR A 30 -5.73 -1.82 -5.00
CA TYR A 30 -6.86 -2.36 -5.76
C TYR A 30 -8.20 -2.13 -5.06
N THR A 31 -8.23 -2.25 -3.73
CA THR A 31 -9.44 -1.98 -2.94
C THR A 31 -9.82 -0.50 -3.03
N LEU A 32 -8.84 0.41 -2.96
CA LEU A 32 -9.06 1.85 -3.11
C LEU A 32 -9.57 2.22 -4.52
N GLU A 33 -8.99 1.64 -5.58
CA GLU A 33 -9.48 1.80 -6.95
C GLU A 33 -10.90 1.24 -7.12
N TYR A 34 -11.17 0.07 -6.55
CA TYR A 34 -12.47 -0.57 -6.63
C TYR A 34 -13.56 0.28 -5.96
N LEU A 35 -13.28 0.83 -4.78
CA LEU A 35 -14.25 1.63 -4.03
C LEU A 35 -14.46 3.02 -4.63
N THR A 36 -13.39 3.68 -5.06
CA THR A 36 -13.45 5.07 -5.54
C THR A 36 -13.71 5.17 -7.05
N ARG A 37 -13.53 4.08 -7.80
CA ARG A 37 -13.60 4.02 -9.28
C ARG A 37 -12.64 4.98 -9.98
N LYS A 38 -11.55 5.34 -9.30
CA LYS A 38 -10.50 6.22 -9.83
C LYS A 38 -9.33 5.39 -10.33
N ALA A 39 -8.67 5.88 -11.37
CA ALA A 39 -7.33 5.45 -11.76
C ALA A 39 -6.32 6.39 -11.10
N PHE A 40 -5.28 5.83 -10.48
CA PHE A 40 -4.24 6.59 -9.80
C PHE A 40 -2.91 6.53 -10.55
N ILE A 41 -1.97 7.43 -10.22
CA ILE A 41 -0.57 7.18 -10.52
C ILE A 41 -0.14 6.02 -9.62
N HIS A 42 0.05 4.83 -10.19
CA HIS A 42 0.23 3.55 -9.47
C HIS A 42 1.12 3.63 -8.21
N GLY A 43 2.26 4.31 -8.30
CA GLY A 43 3.20 4.44 -7.19
C GLY A 43 2.65 5.20 -5.97
N GLU A 44 1.73 6.15 -6.16
CA GLU A 44 1.18 6.97 -5.07
C GLU A 44 0.40 6.13 -4.03
N PRO A 45 -0.68 5.39 -4.39
CA PRO A 45 -1.42 4.57 -3.44
C PRO A 45 -0.63 3.34 -2.98
N VAL A 46 0.26 2.79 -3.82
CA VAL A 46 1.13 1.68 -3.42
C VAL A 46 2.11 2.12 -2.34
N CYS A 47 2.78 3.27 -2.48
CA CYS A 47 3.67 3.80 -1.44
C CYS A 47 2.91 4.10 -0.13
N LEU A 48 1.70 4.63 -0.20
CA LEU A 48 0.84 4.78 0.98
C LEU A 48 0.53 3.41 1.62
N GLY A 49 0.18 2.41 0.81
CA GLY A 49 -0.03 1.04 1.25
C GLY A 49 1.19 0.44 1.94
N ILE A 50 2.40 0.66 1.41
CA ILE A 50 3.65 0.16 2.01
C ILE A 50 3.82 0.68 3.44
N ILE A 51 3.49 1.96 3.72
CA ILE A 51 3.58 2.51 5.08
C ILE A 51 2.62 1.77 6.02
N PHE A 52 1.34 1.62 5.65
CA PHE A 52 0.38 0.88 6.46
C PHE A 52 0.82 -0.56 6.72
N MET A 53 1.26 -1.26 5.68
CA MET A 53 1.63 -2.68 5.77
C MET A 53 2.94 -2.87 6.54
N SER A 54 3.87 -1.90 6.47
CA SER A 54 5.10 -1.95 7.27
C SER A 54 4.82 -1.87 8.77
N LEU A 55 3.85 -1.06 9.20
CA LEU A 55 3.39 -1.04 10.59
C LEU A 55 2.68 -2.35 10.95
N LEU A 56 1.82 -2.86 10.07
CA LEU A 56 1.08 -4.10 10.31
C LEU A 56 2.01 -5.32 10.45
N GLN A 57 3.19 -5.29 9.81
CA GLN A 57 4.19 -6.35 9.81
C GLN A 57 5.30 -6.18 10.85
N ASP A 58 5.28 -5.12 11.67
CA ASP A 58 6.36 -4.77 12.61
C ASP A 58 7.74 -4.58 11.90
N ASN A 59 7.73 -3.97 10.71
CA ASN A 59 8.94 -3.66 9.92
C ASN A 59 9.53 -2.27 10.29
N ASP A 60 10.20 -1.60 9.34
CA ASP A 60 10.77 -0.25 9.49
C ASP A 60 9.92 0.82 8.76
N PRO A 61 8.79 1.27 9.35
CA PRO A 61 7.94 2.30 8.76
C PRO A 61 8.64 3.66 8.60
N GLU A 62 9.58 3.99 9.49
CA GLU A 62 10.30 5.27 9.46
C GLU A 62 11.32 5.33 8.32
N GLY A 63 12.10 4.26 8.13
CA GLY A 63 13.01 4.17 6.99
C GLY A 63 12.28 4.18 5.64
N ILE A 64 11.13 3.50 5.57
CA ILE A 64 10.24 3.51 4.40
C ILE A 64 9.72 4.93 4.15
N ARG A 65 9.18 5.61 5.18
CA ARG A 65 8.66 6.97 5.08
C ARG A 65 9.71 7.93 4.54
N LYS A 66 10.91 7.92 5.13
CA LYS A 66 12.04 8.76 4.68
C LYS A 66 12.41 8.49 3.23
N SER A 67 12.45 7.22 2.82
CA SER A 67 12.76 6.85 1.43
C SER A 67 11.72 7.38 0.44
N ILE A 68 10.43 7.33 0.80
CA ILE A 68 9.32 7.85 -0.02
C ILE A 68 9.41 9.38 -0.12
N GLU A 69 9.70 10.06 1.00
CA GLU A 69 9.89 11.51 1.07
C GLU A 69 11.08 11.98 0.23
N GLU A 70 12.23 11.30 0.33
CA GLU A 70 13.45 11.62 -0.42
C GLU A 70 13.25 11.53 -1.94
N VAL A 71 12.46 10.56 -2.42
CA VAL A 71 12.11 10.40 -3.83
C VAL A 71 10.99 11.35 -4.27
N GLY A 72 10.26 11.93 -3.32
CA GLY A 72 9.21 12.92 -3.58
C GLY A 72 7.90 12.33 -4.08
N VAL A 73 7.58 11.08 -3.72
CA VAL A 73 6.29 10.47 -4.08
C VAL A 73 5.19 11.09 -3.22
N ARG A 74 4.14 11.60 -3.87
CA ARG A 74 2.99 12.22 -3.20
C ARG A 74 2.03 11.15 -2.72
N ILE A 75 2.02 10.91 -1.41
CA ILE A 75 1.23 9.85 -0.79
C ILE A 75 0.04 10.36 0.03
N ARG A 76 -0.22 11.69 0.03
CA ARG A 76 -1.39 12.21 0.74
C ARG A 76 -2.66 11.90 -0.05
N PRO A 77 -3.75 11.50 0.61
CA PRO A 77 -5.05 11.25 -0.03
C PRO A 77 -5.47 12.36 -1.00
N GLU A 78 -5.26 13.62 -0.62
CA GLU A 78 -5.68 14.78 -1.40
C GLU A 78 -4.90 14.92 -2.71
N ASP A 79 -3.62 14.52 -2.74
CA ASP A 79 -2.81 14.51 -3.97
C ASP A 79 -3.35 13.48 -4.98
N MET A 80 -3.96 12.41 -4.48
CA MET A 80 -4.64 11.36 -5.25
C MET A 80 -6.13 11.68 -5.50
N ASN A 81 -6.62 12.86 -5.10
CA ASN A 81 -8.02 13.26 -5.15
C ASN A 81 -8.99 12.34 -4.38
N VAL A 82 -8.56 11.74 -3.27
CA VAL A 82 -9.42 10.95 -2.37
C VAL A 82 -9.41 11.54 -0.96
N THR A 83 -10.38 11.17 -0.14
CA THR A 83 -10.40 11.60 1.26
C THR A 83 -9.66 10.61 2.15
N TRP A 84 -9.24 11.05 3.33
CA TRP A 84 -8.75 10.14 4.36
C TRP A 84 -9.77 9.05 4.73
N ALA A 85 -11.06 9.36 4.69
CA ALA A 85 -12.12 8.38 4.95
C ALA A 85 -12.18 7.28 3.87
N ASP A 86 -11.94 7.63 2.60
CA ASP A 86 -11.83 6.64 1.51
C ASP A 86 -10.65 5.70 1.76
N VAL A 87 -9.50 6.25 2.16
CA VAL A 87 -8.29 5.47 2.51
C VAL A 87 -8.56 4.52 3.68
N VAL A 88 -9.14 5.01 4.77
CA VAL A 88 -9.46 4.17 5.94
C VAL A 88 -10.47 3.09 5.58
N THR A 89 -11.47 3.40 4.77
CA THR A 89 -12.46 2.42 4.31
C THR A 89 -11.82 1.35 3.44
N ALA A 90 -10.99 1.75 2.47
CA ALA A 90 -10.26 0.82 1.62
C ALA A 90 -9.31 -0.08 2.43
N LEU A 91 -8.58 0.48 3.39
CA LEU A 91 -7.69 -0.27 4.25
C LEU A 91 -8.43 -1.33 5.08
N LYS A 92 -9.60 -0.99 5.63
CA LYS A 92 -10.45 -1.92 6.38
C LYS A 92 -11.09 -3.00 5.51
N GLU A 93 -11.48 -2.68 4.29
CA GLU A 93 -12.07 -3.64 3.35
C GLU A 93 -11.01 -4.50 2.62
N THR A 94 -9.70 -4.20 2.77
CA THR A 94 -8.62 -4.84 2.00
C THR A 94 -8.60 -6.36 2.18
N ARG A 95 -8.78 -6.86 3.41
CA ARG A 95 -8.84 -8.30 3.68
C ARG A 95 -9.97 -8.98 2.92
N LYS A 96 -11.18 -8.42 3.05
CA LYS A 96 -12.39 -8.95 2.42
C LYS A 96 -12.27 -8.92 0.90
N TYR A 97 -11.77 -7.81 0.34
CA TYR A 97 -11.52 -7.68 -1.09
C TYR A 97 -10.53 -8.75 -1.59
N ALA A 98 -9.44 -8.98 -0.85
CA ALA A 98 -8.45 -10.00 -1.20
C ALA A 98 -9.04 -11.43 -1.17
N GLU A 99 -9.86 -11.74 -0.17
CA GLU A 99 -10.53 -13.04 -0.05
C GLU A 99 -11.57 -13.26 -1.16
N GLU A 100 -12.42 -12.27 -1.43
CA GLU A 100 -13.45 -12.32 -2.48
C GLU A 100 -12.85 -12.48 -3.89
N ASN A 101 -11.71 -11.82 -4.15
CA ASN A 101 -11.01 -11.91 -5.43
C ASN A 101 -9.95 -13.02 -5.49
N ARG A 102 -9.86 -13.86 -4.44
CA ARG A 102 -8.94 -15.00 -4.35
C ARG A 102 -7.48 -14.60 -4.58
N LEU A 103 -7.09 -13.43 -4.07
CA LEU A 103 -5.72 -12.94 -4.12
C LEU A 103 -4.82 -13.77 -3.20
N PHE A 104 -3.50 -13.56 -3.30
CA PHE A 104 -2.54 -14.32 -2.49
C PHE A 104 -2.75 -14.10 -0.99
N TYR A 105 -2.39 -15.10 -0.19
CA TYR A 105 -2.34 -14.95 1.25
C TYR A 105 -1.21 -14.01 1.68
N THR A 106 -1.53 -13.01 2.49
CA THR A 106 -0.61 -11.96 2.98
C THR A 106 -0.94 -11.58 4.43
N THR A 107 -0.21 -10.61 4.99
CA THR A 107 -0.37 -10.21 6.41
C THR A 107 -1.79 -9.74 6.75
N VAL A 108 -2.53 -9.17 5.79
CA VAL A 108 -3.92 -8.70 6.01
C VAL A 108 -4.90 -9.85 6.25
N ASN A 109 -4.51 -11.10 5.94
CA ASN A 109 -5.27 -12.29 6.27
C ASN A 109 -5.01 -12.79 7.71
N GLU A 110 -3.89 -12.38 8.32
CA GLU A 110 -3.47 -12.80 9.66
C GLU A 110 -3.74 -11.74 10.74
N ARG A 111 -3.61 -10.47 10.37
CA ARG A 111 -3.60 -9.35 11.32
C ARG A 111 -4.66 -8.32 10.96
N ASP A 112 -5.38 -7.86 11.97
CA ASP A 112 -6.37 -6.79 11.80
C ASP A 112 -5.71 -5.42 11.76
N VAL A 113 -6.19 -4.56 10.88
CA VAL A 113 -5.79 -3.15 10.85
C VAL A 113 -6.43 -2.45 12.05
N THR A 114 -5.58 -1.99 12.98
CA THR A 114 -6.03 -1.29 14.18
C THR A 114 -6.17 0.22 13.95
N ASN A 115 -6.97 0.89 14.78
CA ASN A 115 -7.02 2.35 14.78
C ASN A 115 -5.67 2.98 15.13
N GLY A 116 -4.82 2.30 15.91
CA GLY A 116 -3.47 2.77 16.22
C GLY A 116 -2.62 2.93 14.96
N ILE A 117 -2.62 1.92 14.08
CA ILE A 117 -1.93 1.99 12.78
C ILE A 117 -2.46 3.17 11.94
N ILE A 118 -3.79 3.33 11.90
CA ILE A 118 -4.43 4.41 11.13
C ILE A 118 -3.97 5.78 11.64
N GLU A 119 -4.02 6.02 12.94
CA GLU A 119 -3.62 7.31 13.51
C GLU A 119 -2.12 7.56 13.36
N THR A 120 -1.25 6.55 13.54
CA THR A 120 0.19 6.71 13.30
C THR A 120 0.49 7.15 11.87
N VAL A 121 -0.12 6.52 10.86
CA VAL A 121 0.08 6.95 9.46
C VAL A 121 -0.52 8.33 9.22
N ARG A 122 -1.64 8.66 9.86
CA ARG A 122 -2.22 10.00 9.77
C ARG A 122 -1.27 11.06 10.33
N GLU A 123 -0.65 10.79 11.46
CA GLU A 123 0.37 11.66 12.06
C GLU A 123 1.58 11.80 11.15
N TYR A 124 2.02 10.74 10.46
CA TYR A 124 3.10 10.86 9.47
C TYR A 124 2.74 11.75 8.29
N LEU A 125 1.49 11.73 7.83
CA LEU A 125 1.05 12.50 6.66
C LEU A 125 0.73 13.96 6.98
N TYR A 126 0.28 14.27 8.20
CA TYR A 126 -0.27 15.59 8.57
C TYR A 126 0.35 16.20 9.82
N GLY A 127 1.11 15.43 10.60
CA GLY A 127 1.85 15.93 11.74
C GLY A 127 2.86 16.98 11.30
N SER A 128 2.96 18.05 12.06
CA SER A 128 4.01 19.05 11.88
C SER A 128 5.32 18.42 12.37
N GLY A 129 6.22 18.10 11.44
CA GLY A 129 7.63 17.85 11.76
C GLY A 129 8.33 19.15 12.16
#